data_AF-A0A1V0GVI1-F1
#
_entry.id   AF-A0A1V0GVI1-F1
#
_cell.length_a   1.000
_cell.length_b   1.000
_cell.length_c   1.000
_cell.angle_alpha   90.00
_cell.angle_beta   90.00
_cell.angle_gamma   90.00
#
_symmetry.space_group_name_H-M   'P 1'
#
loop_
_entity.id
_entity.type
_entity.pdbx_description
1 polymer ?
#
loop_
_entity_poly.entity_id
_entity_poly.type
_entity_poly.pdbx_seq_one_letter_code
_entity_poly.pdbx_strand_id
1 'polypeptide(L)'
;MASKAERLRRKKRASLDELCAVPSVARREKQARQNGRFAKVEEDPRAAFLNARCRRFGVDQTDDNRNRMSAVHLCCDLGFVLEAACKPADISPLWDVFSRWCRAEAVYRARYVGQREQPASAALTMVPEPMETDPSLTVDVRSQDERDRDAVSGWMRWQGFLGHLPAQHRTVLHNARRQDGPVLWSGAATEAGLLALEALRGLAEAEGRRG
;
A
#
# COMPACT_ATOMS: atom_id res chain seq x y z
N MET A 1 -40.39 -15.73 48.40
CA MET A 1 -39.10 -15.08 48.74
C MET A 1 -38.19 -15.15 47.52
N ALA A 2 -38.11 -14.09 46.71
CA ALA A 2 -37.26 -14.08 45.51
C ALA A 2 -35.78 -14.15 45.90
N SER A 3 -35.01 -15.00 45.22
CA SER A 3 -33.58 -15.18 45.47
C SER A 3 -32.83 -13.85 45.31
N LYS A 4 -31.75 -13.65 46.09
CA LYS A 4 -30.88 -12.46 46.00
C LYS A 4 -30.39 -12.21 44.56
N ALA A 5 -30.20 -13.28 43.78
CA ALA A 5 -29.82 -13.21 42.36
C ALA A 5 -30.93 -12.61 41.47
N GLU A 6 -32.18 -12.89 41.79
CA GLU A 6 -33.36 -12.44 41.04
C GLU A 6 -33.63 -10.96 41.28
N ARG A 7 -33.46 -10.50 42.54
CA ARG A 7 -33.49 -9.08 42.90
C ARG A 7 -32.40 -8.27 42.18
N LEU A 8 -31.19 -8.80 42.08
CA LEU A 8 -30.08 -8.16 41.35
C LEU A 8 -30.34 -8.06 39.84
N ARG A 9 -30.91 -9.10 39.22
CA ARG A 9 -31.29 -9.07 37.79
C ARG A 9 -32.38 -8.04 37.52
N ARG A 10 -33.36 -7.93 38.41
CA ARG A 10 -34.45 -6.95 38.30
C ARG A 10 -33.94 -5.50 38.45
N LYS A 11 -33.03 -5.26 39.39
CA LYS A 11 -32.38 -3.95 39.59
C LYS A 11 -31.51 -3.55 38.40
N LYS A 12 -30.78 -4.49 37.79
CA LYS A 12 -29.99 -4.24 36.56
C LYS A 12 -30.85 -3.96 35.32
N ARG A 13 -32.03 -4.59 35.20
CA ARG A 13 -32.98 -4.31 34.11
C ARG A 13 -33.56 -2.91 34.27
N ALA A 14 -34.01 -2.54 35.47
CA ALA A 14 -34.55 -1.22 35.75
C ALA A 14 -33.52 -0.09 35.50
N SER A 15 -32.24 -0.31 35.84
CA SER A 15 -31.19 0.69 35.57
C SER A 15 -30.78 0.81 34.10
N LEU A 16 -31.14 -0.17 33.25
CA LEU A 16 -30.86 -0.11 31.81
C LEU A 16 -31.96 0.63 31.04
N ASP A 17 -33.20 0.62 31.54
CA ASP A 17 -34.33 1.33 30.94
C ASP A 17 -34.26 2.86 31.16
N GLU A 18 -33.53 3.33 32.18
CA GLU A 18 -33.34 4.77 32.48
C GLU A 18 -32.21 5.43 31.66
N LEU A 19 -31.41 4.66 30.92
CA LEU A 19 -30.32 5.19 30.11
C LEU A 19 -30.83 5.49 28.69
N CYS A 20 -30.58 6.71 28.20
CA CYS A 20 -30.89 7.15 26.83
C CYS A 20 -30.56 6.05 25.81
N ALA A 21 -31.41 5.90 24.80
CA ALA A 21 -31.33 4.87 23.76
C ALA A 21 -29.99 4.91 23.01
N VAL A 22 -28.98 4.24 23.57
CA VAL A 22 -27.73 3.94 22.87
C VAL A 22 -28.10 2.92 21.79
N PRO A 23 -27.68 3.12 20.53
CA PRO A 23 -27.92 2.13 19.48
C PRO A 23 -27.43 0.76 19.95
N SER A 24 -28.28 -0.26 19.78
CA SER A 24 -27.99 -1.65 20.11
C SER A 24 -26.75 -2.10 19.35
N VAL A 25 -25.60 -2.11 20.02
CA VAL A 25 -24.37 -2.70 19.47
C VAL A 25 -24.61 -4.20 19.39
N ALA A 26 -24.45 -4.78 18.19
CA ALA A 26 -24.57 -6.21 17.99
C ALA A 26 -23.69 -6.94 19.01
N ARG A 27 -24.29 -7.92 19.70
CA ARG A 27 -23.60 -8.67 20.74
C ARG A 27 -22.45 -9.45 20.09
N ARG A 28 -21.22 -9.07 20.42
CA ARG A 28 -20.00 -9.73 19.93
C ARG A 28 -20.15 -11.24 20.18
N GLU A 29 -19.96 -12.04 19.12
CA GLU A 29 -20.05 -13.50 19.22
C GLU A 29 -19.10 -13.99 20.31
N LYS A 30 -19.55 -15.00 21.07
CA LYS A 30 -18.75 -15.55 22.16
C LYS A 30 -17.53 -16.24 21.55
N GLN A 31 -16.36 -15.67 21.79
CA GLN A 31 -15.09 -16.25 21.39
C GLN A 31 -15.01 -17.71 21.88
N ALA A 32 -14.76 -18.63 20.94
CA ALA A 32 -14.67 -20.05 21.22
C ALA A 32 -13.56 -20.30 22.25
N ARG A 33 -13.82 -21.23 23.17
CA ARG A 33 -12.83 -21.66 24.16
C ARG A 33 -12.35 -23.07 23.80
N GLN A 34 -11.05 -23.25 23.77
CA GLN A 34 -10.41 -24.55 23.62
C GLN A 34 -9.63 -24.84 24.91
N ASN A 35 -9.91 -25.96 25.56
CA ASN A 35 -9.26 -26.37 26.82
C ASN A 35 -9.30 -25.30 27.93
N GLY A 36 -10.43 -24.60 28.09
CA GLY A 36 -10.63 -23.59 29.13
C GLY A 36 -9.94 -22.24 28.87
N ARG A 37 -9.18 -22.10 27.78
CA ARG A 37 -8.58 -20.83 27.33
C ARG A 37 -9.35 -20.31 26.11
N PHE A 38 -9.35 -18.99 25.92
CA PHE A 38 -9.85 -18.42 24.68
C PHE A 38 -8.98 -18.93 23.53
N ALA A 39 -9.60 -19.51 22.50
CA ALA A 39 -8.88 -19.87 21.28
C ALA A 39 -8.31 -18.58 20.70
N LYS A 40 -6.99 -18.52 20.52
CA LYS A 40 -6.37 -17.48 19.71
C LYS A 40 -6.85 -17.72 18.28
N VAL A 41 -7.67 -16.81 17.77
CA VAL A 41 -7.87 -16.71 16.34
C VAL A 41 -6.55 -16.16 15.81
N GLU A 42 -5.87 -16.94 14.98
CA GLU A 42 -4.69 -16.47 14.26
C GLU A 42 -5.19 -15.49 13.20
N GLU A 43 -5.32 -14.22 13.59
CA GLU A 43 -5.69 -13.14 12.68
C GLU A 43 -4.48 -12.86 11.77
N ASP A 44 -4.69 -12.97 10.45
CA ASP A 44 -3.69 -12.55 9.48
C ASP A 44 -3.38 -11.06 9.70
N PRO A 45 -2.12 -10.69 10.02
CA PRO A 45 -1.76 -9.29 10.25
C PRO A 45 -2.03 -8.39 9.03
N ARG A 46 -2.15 -8.96 7.82
CA ARG A 46 -2.46 -8.23 6.59
C ARG A 46 -3.95 -7.89 6.48
N ALA A 47 -4.82 -8.57 7.21
CA ALA A 47 -6.27 -8.44 7.06
C ALA A 47 -6.76 -7.00 7.26
N ALA A 48 -6.19 -6.26 8.24
CA ALA A 48 -6.55 -4.87 8.47
C ALA A 48 -6.25 -3.96 7.26
N PHE A 49 -5.08 -4.14 6.63
CA PHE A 49 -4.68 -3.38 5.45
C PHE A 49 -5.51 -3.75 4.23
N LEU A 50 -5.76 -5.04 4.00
CA LEU A 50 -6.57 -5.51 2.88
C LEU A 50 -8.03 -5.04 3.02
N ASN A 51 -8.59 -5.07 4.23
CA ASN A 51 -9.92 -4.54 4.51
C ASN A 51 -10.00 -3.03 4.23
N ALA A 52 -8.96 -2.26 4.59
CA ALA A 52 -8.90 -0.84 4.28
C ALA A 52 -8.85 -0.61 2.76
N ARG A 53 -8.10 -1.42 2.00
CA ARG A 53 -8.07 -1.36 0.53
C ARG A 53 -9.43 -1.69 -0.08
N CYS A 54 -10.09 -2.76 0.36
CA CYS A 54 -11.43 -3.12 -0.10
C CYS A 54 -12.41 -1.96 0.09
N ARG A 55 -12.41 -1.31 1.28
CA ARG A 55 -13.26 -0.13 1.55
C ARG A 55 -12.92 1.05 0.65
N ARG A 56 -11.63 1.31 0.42
CA ARG A 56 -11.17 2.41 -0.42
C ARG A 56 -11.52 2.22 -1.89
N PHE A 57 -11.49 0.97 -2.36
CA PHE A 57 -11.89 0.61 -3.72
C PHE A 57 -13.41 0.50 -3.88
N GLY A 58 -14.14 0.31 -2.77
CA GLY A 58 -15.61 0.18 -2.77
C GLY A 58 -16.11 -1.25 -2.95
N VAL A 59 -15.32 -2.26 -2.57
CA VAL A 59 -15.71 -3.69 -2.63
C VAL A 59 -15.88 -4.29 -1.24
N ASP A 60 -16.73 -5.33 -1.17
CA ASP A 60 -16.97 -6.05 0.06
C ASP A 60 -15.72 -6.79 0.57
N GLN A 61 -15.61 -6.95 1.89
CA GLN A 61 -14.47 -7.55 2.59
C GLN A 61 -14.49 -9.10 2.54
N THR A 62 -14.79 -9.68 1.39
CA THR A 62 -14.74 -11.14 1.15
C THR A 62 -13.29 -11.63 1.03
N ASP A 63 -13.04 -12.93 1.24
CA ASP A 63 -11.70 -13.51 1.10
C ASP A 63 -11.16 -13.37 -0.34
N ASP A 64 -12.00 -13.56 -1.35
CA ASP A 64 -11.63 -13.41 -2.77
C ASP A 64 -11.23 -11.97 -3.10
N ASN A 65 -12.01 -10.99 -2.65
CA ASN A 65 -11.67 -9.58 -2.82
C ASN A 65 -10.40 -9.20 -2.06
N ARG A 66 -10.18 -9.74 -0.85
CA ARG A 66 -8.93 -9.53 -0.10
C ARG A 66 -7.72 -10.10 -0.85
N ASN A 67 -7.86 -11.28 -1.44
CA ASN A 67 -6.81 -11.88 -2.27
C ASN A 67 -6.52 -11.02 -3.51
N ARG A 68 -7.55 -10.53 -4.20
CA ARG A 68 -7.37 -9.60 -5.33
C ARG A 68 -6.69 -8.30 -4.89
N MET A 69 -7.07 -7.75 -3.74
CA MET A 69 -6.52 -6.51 -3.17
C MET A 69 -5.10 -6.67 -2.59
N SER A 70 -4.57 -7.89 -2.55
CA SER A 70 -3.20 -8.17 -2.12
C SER A 70 -2.14 -7.79 -3.15
N ALA A 71 -2.54 -7.50 -4.39
CA ALA A 71 -1.63 -7.14 -5.46
C ALA A 71 -0.78 -5.91 -5.10
N VAL A 72 0.49 -5.93 -5.56
CA VAL A 72 1.50 -4.93 -5.16
C VAL A 72 1.16 -3.54 -5.71
N HIS A 73 0.55 -3.44 -6.89
CA HIS A 73 0.16 -2.14 -7.46
C HIS A 73 -0.87 -1.41 -6.58
N LEU A 74 -1.77 -2.14 -5.91
CA LEU A 74 -2.82 -1.57 -5.04
C LEU A 74 -2.30 -0.99 -3.72
N CYS A 75 -0.98 -0.90 -3.54
CA CYS A 75 -0.37 -0.14 -2.45
C CYS A 75 -0.48 1.38 -2.62
N CYS A 76 -0.77 1.88 -3.83
CA CYS A 76 -0.85 3.32 -4.12
C CYS A 76 -2.08 3.70 -4.95
N ASP A 77 -2.35 5.01 -5.02
CA ASP A 77 -3.49 5.57 -5.74
C ASP A 77 -3.43 5.28 -7.24
N LEU A 78 -2.23 5.36 -7.83
CA LEU A 78 -2.02 5.03 -9.24
C LEU A 78 -2.37 3.57 -9.54
N GLY A 79 -2.12 2.66 -8.59
CA GLY A 79 -2.52 1.26 -8.73
C GLY A 79 -4.03 1.06 -8.72
N PHE A 80 -4.77 1.81 -7.89
CA PHE A 80 -6.23 1.79 -7.94
C PHE A 80 -6.77 2.29 -9.28
N VAL A 81 -6.16 3.34 -9.84
CA VAL A 81 -6.49 3.82 -11.18
C VAL A 81 -6.21 2.75 -12.24
N LEU A 82 -5.06 2.08 -12.18
CA LEU A 82 -4.72 0.98 -13.09
C LEU A 82 -5.75 -0.16 -13.03
N GLU A 83 -6.12 -0.59 -11.82
CA GLU A 83 -7.10 -1.67 -11.61
C GLU A 83 -8.50 -1.31 -12.12
N ALA A 84 -8.89 -0.04 -12.04
CA ALA A 84 -10.19 0.43 -12.49
C ALA A 84 -10.27 0.69 -14.01
N ALA A 85 -9.18 1.18 -14.62
CA ALA A 85 -9.20 1.67 -16.00
C ALA A 85 -8.54 0.73 -17.03
N CYS A 86 -7.69 -0.21 -16.59
CA CYS A 86 -6.97 -1.13 -17.48
C CYS A 86 -7.53 -2.55 -17.42
N LYS A 87 -7.26 -3.33 -18.48
CA LYS A 87 -7.49 -4.78 -18.47
C LYS A 87 -6.40 -5.46 -17.61
N PRO A 88 -6.69 -6.59 -16.95
CA PRO A 88 -5.71 -7.28 -16.11
C PRO A 88 -4.38 -7.60 -16.80
N ALA A 89 -4.40 -7.89 -18.11
CA ALA A 89 -3.21 -8.17 -18.90
C ALA A 89 -2.25 -6.97 -19.03
N ASP A 90 -2.77 -5.74 -19.01
CA ASP A 90 -1.99 -4.52 -19.24
C ASP A 90 -1.43 -3.94 -17.93
N ILE A 91 -1.95 -4.38 -16.78
CA ILE A 91 -1.56 -3.84 -15.46
C ILE A 91 -0.13 -4.21 -15.11
N SER A 92 0.22 -5.50 -15.24
CA SER A 92 1.56 -5.99 -14.90
C SER A 92 2.69 -5.28 -15.64
N PRO A 93 2.67 -5.13 -16.99
CA PRO A 93 3.74 -4.43 -17.70
C PRO A 93 3.81 -2.94 -17.33
N LEU A 94 2.67 -2.24 -17.23
CA LEU A 94 2.68 -0.83 -16.83
C LEU A 94 3.22 -0.62 -15.41
N TRP A 95 2.85 -1.50 -14.49
CA TRP A 95 3.35 -1.46 -13.12
C TRP A 95 4.85 -1.78 -13.03
N ASP A 96 5.34 -2.70 -13.85
CA ASP A 96 6.78 -3.01 -13.91
C ASP A 96 7.59 -1.80 -14.39
N VAL A 97 7.16 -1.12 -15.45
CA VAL A 97 7.78 0.13 -15.94
C VAL A 97 7.83 1.17 -14.83
N PHE A 98 6.71 1.41 -14.14
CA PHE A 98 6.64 2.35 -13.03
C PHE A 98 7.59 1.96 -11.90
N SER A 99 7.61 0.69 -11.51
CA SER A 99 8.44 0.16 -10.42
C SER A 99 9.93 0.25 -10.74
N ARG A 100 10.33 -0.07 -11.97
CA ARG A 100 11.70 0.03 -12.46
C ARG A 100 12.19 1.48 -12.51
N TRP A 101 11.32 2.40 -12.93
CA TRP A 101 11.60 3.83 -12.86
C TRP A 101 11.81 4.31 -11.41
N CYS A 102 10.87 3.97 -10.51
CA CYS A 102 10.98 4.33 -9.09
C CYS A 102 12.26 3.79 -8.46
N ARG A 103 12.60 2.52 -8.75
CA ARG A 103 13.82 1.88 -8.24
C ARG A 103 15.08 2.55 -8.77
N ALA A 104 15.11 2.94 -10.05
CA ALA A 104 16.26 3.62 -10.63
C ALA A 104 16.53 4.97 -9.93
N GLU A 105 15.48 5.76 -9.66
CA GLU A 105 15.64 7.02 -8.92
C GLU A 105 16.09 6.79 -7.48
N ALA A 106 15.47 5.82 -6.78
CA ALA A 106 15.83 5.51 -5.39
C ALA A 106 17.30 5.08 -5.27
N VAL A 107 17.80 4.24 -6.19
CA VAL A 107 19.21 3.82 -6.22
C VAL A 107 20.13 5.01 -6.49
N TYR A 108 19.79 5.86 -7.46
CA TYR A 108 20.56 7.06 -7.78
C TYR A 108 20.63 8.03 -6.59
N ARG A 109 19.50 8.33 -5.94
CA ARG A 109 19.47 9.24 -4.77
C ARG A 109 20.23 8.68 -3.58
N ALA A 110 20.05 7.38 -3.29
CA ALA A 110 20.73 6.76 -2.15
C ALA A 110 22.25 6.76 -2.32
N ARG A 111 22.75 6.49 -3.53
CA ARG A 111 24.19 6.37 -3.81
C ARG A 111 24.86 7.71 -4.13
N TYR A 112 24.30 8.48 -5.05
CA TYR A 112 24.94 9.67 -5.59
C TYR A 112 24.60 10.94 -4.80
N VAL A 113 23.34 11.09 -4.38
CA VAL A 113 22.89 12.27 -3.61
C VAL A 113 23.07 12.06 -2.10
N GLY A 114 23.16 10.80 -1.65
CA GLY A 114 23.19 10.45 -0.23
C GLY A 114 21.85 10.69 0.49
N GLN A 115 20.73 10.71 -0.26
CA GLN A 115 19.40 10.96 0.28
C GLN A 115 18.49 9.74 0.11
N ARG A 116 17.72 9.41 1.16
CA ARG A 116 16.60 8.46 1.06
C ARG A 116 15.34 9.22 0.66
N GLU A 117 14.53 8.63 -0.21
CA GLU A 117 13.32 9.28 -0.75
C GLU A 117 12.21 9.43 0.27
N GLN A 118 12.11 8.45 1.17
CA GLN A 118 11.16 8.49 2.26
C GLN A 118 11.87 9.07 3.49
N PRO A 119 11.27 10.02 4.22
CA PRO A 119 11.78 10.39 5.53
C PRO A 119 11.88 9.09 6.32
N ALA A 120 13.05 8.79 6.87
CA ALA A 120 13.18 7.67 7.78
C ALA A 120 12.15 7.90 8.88
N SER A 121 11.05 7.14 8.85
CA SER A 121 10.12 7.06 9.98
C SER A 121 11.02 6.73 11.15
N ALA A 122 11.22 7.69 12.06
CA ALA A 122 12.28 7.70 13.04
C ALA A 122 12.53 6.28 13.54
N ALA A 123 13.59 5.64 13.05
CA ALA A 123 14.05 4.40 13.64
C ALA A 123 14.42 4.81 15.05
N LEU A 124 13.56 4.46 16.01
CA LEU A 124 13.83 4.64 17.42
C LEU A 124 15.18 3.97 17.64
N THR A 125 16.22 4.77 17.87
CA THR A 125 17.62 4.32 18.03
C THR A 125 17.78 3.27 19.14
N MET A 126 16.72 3.07 19.95
CA MET A 126 16.64 2.19 21.11
C MET A 126 15.90 0.86 20.83
N VAL A 127 15.39 0.61 19.62
CA VAL A 127 14.80 -0.70 19.27
C VAL A 127 15.91 -1.56 18.67
N PRO A 128 16.35 -2.64 19.34
CA PRO A 128 17.29 -3.57 18.73
C PRO A 128 16.64 -4.17 17.49
N GLU A 129 17.20 -3.86 16.32
CA GLU A 129 16.78 -4.53 15.09
C GLU A 129 17.15 -6.01 15.19
N PRO A 130 16.22 -6.93 14.90
CA PRO A 130 16.58 -8.32 14.75
C PRO A 130 17.65 -8.41 13.66
N MET A 131 18.82 -8.94 13.99
CA MET A 131 19.87 -9.26 13.00
C MET A 131 19.38 -10.41 12.13
N GLU A 132 18.53 -10.10 11.15
CA GLU A 132 18.18 -11.01 10.08
C GLU A 132 19.31 -10.97 9.04
N THR A 133 20.19 -11.99 9.09
CA THR A 133 21.05 -12.32 7.97
C THR A 133 20.18 -12.84 6.84
N ASP A 134 19.97 -12.02 5.81
CA ASP A 134 19.34 -12.43 4.55
C ASP A 134 20.28 -13.41 3.83
N PRO A 135 19.93 -14.71 3.73
CA PRO A 135 20.77 -15.70 3.04
C PRO A 135 20.73 -15.54 1.51
N SER A 136 19.87 -14.66 0.97
CA SER A 136 19.80 -14.34 -0.45
C SER A 136 20.70 -13.17 -0.88
N LEU A 137 21.52 -12.65 0.06
CA LEU A 137 22.45 -11.56 -0.19
C LEU A 137 23.51 -11.99 -1.21
N THR A 138 23.19 -11.80 -2.48
CA THR A 138 24.15 -11.91 -3.56
C THR A 138 25.17 -10.81 -3.32
N VAL A 139 26.39 -11.19 -2.95
CA VAL A 139 27.48 -10.23 -2.78
C VAL A 139 27.75 -9.64 -4.15
N ASP A 140 27.28 -8.40 -4.35
CA ASP A 140 27.64 -7.61 -5.52
C ASP A 140 29.17 -7.48 -5.50
N VAL A 141 29.84 -8.05 -6.51
CA VAL A 141 31.31 -8.05 -6.62
C VAL A 141 31.84 -6.81 -7.31
N ARG A 142 30.95 -5.95 -7.85
CA ARG A 142 31.33 -4.71 -8.51
C ARG A 142 31.99 -3.76 -7.52
N SER A 143 32.99 -3.01 -7.99
CA SER A 143 33.56 -1.88 -7.26
C SER A 143 32.52 -0.80 -6.98
N GLN A 144 32.81 0.07 -6.01
CA GLN A 144 31.92 1.19 -5.68
C GLN A 144 31.70 2.11 -6.90
N ASP A 145 32.78 2.43 -7.62
CA ASP A 145 32.74 3.28 -8.82
C ASP A 145 31.87 2.68 -9.94
N GLU A 146 31.92 1.36 -10.15
CA GLU A 146 31.08 0.68 -11.13
C GLU A 146 29.60 0.78 -10.76
N ARG A 147 29.26 0.58 -9.47
CA ARG A 147 27.87 0.69 -9.00
C ARG A 147 27.33 2.10 -9.13
N ASP A 148 28.16 3.10 -8.84
CA ASP A 148 27.77 4.51 -8.91
C ASP A 148 27.61 4.96 -10.37
N ARG A 149 28.51 4.51 -11.25
CA ARG A 149 28.38 4.72 -12.70
C ARG A 149 27.12 4.06 -13.26
N ASP A 150 26.80 2.85 -12.85
CA ASP A 150 25.59 2.14 -13.27
C ASP A 150 24.33 2.85 -12.76
N ALA A 151 24.33 3.33 -11.52
CA ALA A 151 23.22 4.08 -10.95
C ALA A 151 22.95 5.38 -11.73
N VAL A 152 23.99 6.16 -12.02
CA VAL A 152 23.88 7.39 -12.82
C VAL A 152 23.41 7.06 -14.24
N SER A 153 24.03 6.08 -14.90
CA SER A 153 23.69 5.70 -16.28
C SER A 153 22.25 5.20 -16.40
N GLY A 154 21.80 4.37 -15.45
CA GLY A 154 20.43 3.88 -15.37
C GLY A 154 19.43 5.02 -15.16
N TRP A 155 19.74 5.95 -14.26
CA TRP A 155 18.88 7.10 -14.02
C TRP A 155 18.81 8.05 -15.23
N MET A 156 19.95 8.36 -15.85
CA MET A 156 19.99 9.22 -17.04
C MET A 156 19.23 8.61 -18.22
N ARG A 157 19.20 7.28 -18.33
CA ARG A 157 18.37 6.60 -19.34
C ARG A 157 16.88 6.89 -19.12
N TRP A 158 16.40 6.78 -17.88
CA TRP A 158 15.02 7.14 -17.53
C TRP A 158 14.72 8.62 -17.74
N GLN A 159 15.68 9.51 -17.47
CA GLN A 159 15.55 10.93 -17.81
C GLN A 159 15.36 11.14 -19.33
N GLY A 160 16.06 10.37 -20.15
CA GLY A 160 15.86 10.35 -21.60
C GLY A 160 14.44 9.93 -22.01
N PHE A 161 13.90 8.87 -21.40
CA PHE A 161 12.53 8.42 -21.66
C PHE A 161 11.48 9.45 -21.22
N LEU A 162 11.65 10.02 -20.02
CA LEU A 162 10.80 11.10 -19.53
C LEU A 162 10.89 12.34 -20.45
N GLY A 163 12.05 12.62 -21.04
CA GLY A 163 12.25 13.72 -21.97
C GLY A 163 11.34 13.68 -23.20
N HIS A 164 10.90 12.49 -23.62
CA HIS A 164 9.95 12.30 -24.73
C HIS A 164 8.49 12.59 -24.34
N LEU A 165 8.18 12.71 -23.05
CA LEU A 165 6.84 13.01 -22.57
C LEU A 165 6.57 14.52 -22.55
N PRO A 166 5.30 14.93 -22.75
CA PRO A 166 4.86 16.30 -22.47
C PRO A 166 5.20 16.72 -21.03
N ALA A 167 5.44 18.02 -20.82
CA ALA A 167 5.80 18.54 -19.51
C ALA A 167 4.77 18.19 -18.42
N GLN A 168 3.48 18.28 -18.75
CA GLN A 168 2.39 17.93 -17.84
C GLN A 168 2.44 16.44 -17.42
N HIS A 169 2.71 15.53 -18.36
CA HIS A 169 2.82 14.09 -18.09
C HIS A 169 3.97 13.79 -17.14
N ARG A 170 5.13 14.44 -17.34
CA ARG A 170 6.27 14.32 -16.43
C ARG A 170 5.90 14.79 -15.02
N THR A 171 5.28 15.97 -14.90
CA THR A 171 4.89 16.53 -13.61
C THR A 171 3.92 15.59 -12.88
N VAL A 172 2.89 15.09 -13.56
CA VAL A 172 1.91 14.20 -12.95
C VAL A 172 2.53 12.88 -12.51
N LEU A 173 3.44 12.29 -13.29
CA LEU A 173 4.16 11.07 -12.89
C LEU A 173 5.04 11.30 -11.66
N HIS A 174 5.79 12.41 -11.61
CA HIS A 174 6.59 12.75 -10.44
C HIS A 174 5.72 12.95 -9.20
N ASN A 175 4.57 13.61 -9.36
CA ASN A 175 3.61 13.82 -8.28
C ASN A 175 3.00 12.50 -7.80
N ALA A 176 2.63 11.60 -8.73
CA ALA A 176 2.10 10.27 -8.40
C ALA A 176 3.10 9.44 -7.60
N ARG A 177 4.38 9.54 -7.94
CA ARG A 177 5.48 8.84 -7.28
C ARG A 177 5.75 9.36 -5.87
N ARG A 178 5.82 10.69 -5.72
CA ARG A 178 6.09 11.36 -4.44
C ARG A 178 4.88 11.46 -3.53
N GLN A 179 3.68 11.20 -4.07
CA GLN A 179 2.40 11.36 -3.37
C GLN A 179 2.18 12.80 -2.88
N ASP A 180 2.69 13.79 -3.61
CA ASP A 180 2.71 15.22 -3.24
C ASP A 180 1.86 16.11 -4.18
N GLY A 181 1.00 15.51 -5.01
CA GLY A 181 0.15 16.23 -5.96
C GLY A 181 -1.36 15.99 -5.80
N PRO A 182 -2.16 16.26 -6.85
CA PRO A 182 -3.60 16.07 -6.80
C PRO A 182 -3.96 14.60 -6.54
N VAL A 183 -5.06 14.38 -5.82
CA VAL A 183 -5.56 13.04 -5.49
C VAL A 183 -5.87 12.28 -6.79
N LEU A 184 -5.25 11.12 -6.99
CA LEU A 184 -5.46 10.30 -8.19
C LEU A 184 -6.68 9.38 -8.08
N TRP A 185 -7.08 9.03 -6.84
CA TRP A 185 -8.19 8.13 -6.56
C TRP A 185 -9.09 8.66 -5.43
N SER A 186 -10.38 8.81 -5.71
CA SER A 186 -11.41 9.19 -4.74
C SER A 186 -12.69 8.40 -4.98
N GLY A 187 -12.66 7.09 -4.67
CA GLY A 187 -13.74 6.14 -4.99
C GLY A 187 -13.85 5.78 -6.48
N ALA A 188 -13.37 6.66 -7.35
CA ALA A 188 -13.13 6.41 -8.77
C ALA A 188 -11.84 7.12 -9.21
N ALA A 189 -11.38 6.81 -10.42
CA ALA A 189 -10.23 7.50 -11.02
C ALA A 189 -10.58 8.98 -11.27
N THR A 190 -9.75 9.89 -10.74
CA THR A 190 -9.90 11.33 -10.99
C THR A 190 -9.30 11.69 -12.35
N GLU A 191 -9.55 12.91 -12.85
CA GLU A 191 -8.91 13.40 -14.08
C GLU A 191 -7.38 13.36 -13.98
N ALA A 192 -6.83 13.73 -12.83
CA ALA A 192 -5.39 13.62 -12.56
C ALA A 192 -4.91 12.16 -12.57
N GLY A 193 -5.71 11.23 -12.06
CA GLY A 193 -5.45 9.79 -12.13
C GLY A 193 -5.40 9.27 -13.56
N LEU A 194 -6.39 9.63 -14.39
CA LEU A 194 -6.43 9.25 -15.80
C LEU A 194 -5.24 9.85 -16.58
N LEU A 195 -4.91 11.12 -16.33
CA LEU A 195 -3.74 11.75 -16.91
C LEU A 195 -2.42 11.07 -16.47
N ALA A 196 -2.32 10.62 -15.22
CA ALA A 196 -1.18 9.85 -14.72
C ALA A 196 -1.05 8.50 -15.44
N LEU A 197 -2.19 7.83 -15.70
CA LEU A 197 -2.23 6.59 -16.45
C LEU A 197 -1.79 6.78 -17.91
N GLU A 198 -2.28 7.83 -18.57
CA GLU A 198 -1.85 8.18 -19.94
C GLU A 198 -0.35 8.50 -19.99
N ALA A 199 0.14 9.25 -19.01
CA ALA A 199 1.57 9.52 -18.87
C ALA A 199 2.39 8.25 -18.68
N LEU A 200 1.90 7.29 -17.88
CA LEU A 200 2.57 6.00 -17.68
C LEU A 200 2.59 5.15 -18.95
N ARG A 201 1.50 5.14 -19.72
CA ARG A 201 1.46 4.48 -21.04
C ARG A 201 2.48 5.10 -21.99
N GLY A 202 2.56 6.42 -22.05
CA GLY A 202 3.57 7.12 -22.84
C GLY A 202 5.00 6.79 -22.40
N LEU A 203 5.23 6.62 -21.09
CA LEU A 203 6.53 6.22 -20.56
C LEU A 203 6.89 4.79 -21.00
N ALA A 204 5.94 3.86 -20.89
CA ALA A 204 6.12 2.47 -21.31
C ALA A 204 6.40 2.37 -22.83
N GLU A 205 5.72 3.17 -23.64
CA GLU A 205 6.01 3.26 -25.07
C GLU A 205 7.41 3.83 -25.35
N ALA A 206 7.83 4.88 -24.63
CA ALA A 206 9.15 5.48 -24.80
C ALA A 206 10.28 4.50 -24.45
N GLU A 207 10.07 3.64 -23.44
CA GLU A 207 10.98 2.56 -23.10
C GLU A 207 10.99 1.47 -24.19
N GLY A 208 9.81 0.99 -24.58
CA GLY A 208 9.65 -0.09 -25.55
C GLY A 208 10.17 0.23 -26.97
N ARG A 209 10.21 1.50 -27.36
CA ARG A 209 10.80 1.93 -28.66
C ARG A 209 12.33 1.81 -28.70
N ARG A 210 13.02 1.59 -27.58
CA ARG A 210 14.49 1.48 -27.49
C ARG A 210 15.01 0.14 -26.96
N GLY A 211 14.12 -0.79 -26.60
CA GLY A 211 14.46 -2.18 -26.26
C GLY A 211 14.45 -3.06 -27.49
#